data_AF-A0A9D7UN15-F1
#
_entry.id   AF-A0A9D7UN15-F1
#
_cell.length_a   1.000
_cell.length_b   1.000
_cell.length_c   1.000
_cell.angle_alpha   90.00
_cell.angle_beta   90.00
_cell.angle_gamma   90.00
#
_symmetry.space_group_name_H-M   'P 1'
#
loop_
_entity.id
_entity.type
_entity.pdbx_description
1 polymer ?
#
loop_
_entity_poly.entity_id
_entity_poly.type
_entity_poly.pdbx_seq_one_letter_code
_entity_poly.pdbx_strand_id
1 'polypeptide(L)'
;MEALREFAGANSKPIPAQGDIAEFVRGLVTYLDRIGVVDRSIATGTPARENDVMAAPMTLTMTGDFMAVFATLEHVESLPRLVRVSRMKLELRKDGLLKADLSLDVLFTGADGLAAAGEGRP
;
A
#
# COMPACT_ATOMS: atom_id res chain seq x y z
N MET A 1 -9.71 -27.86 -6.80
CA MET A 1 -10.49 -26.61 -6.60
C MET A 1 -10.81 -26.35 -5.13
N GLU A 2 -11.05 -27.38 -4.31
CA GLU A 2 -11.42 -27.25 -2.88
C GLU A 2 -10.24 -26.83 -1.97
N ALA A 3 -9.06 -27.45 -2.13
CA ALA A 3 -7.85 -27.09 -1.39
C ALA A 3 -7.38 -25.63 -1.57
N LEU A 4 -7.71 -25.01 -2.73
CA LEU A 4 -7.36 -23.61 -2.99
C LEU A 4 -8.26 -22.64 -2.18
N ARG A 5 -9.52 -23.01 -1.95
CA ARG A 5 -10.46 -22.24 -1.13
C ARG A 5 -10.14 -22.37 0.36
N GLU A 6 -9.76 -23.56 0.80
CA GLU A 6 -9.36 -23.81 2.19
C GLU A 6 -8.07 -23.06 2.56
N PHE A 7 -7.07 -23.06 1.67
CA PHE A 7 -5.86 -22.27 1.84
C PHE A 7 -6.14 -20.76 1.82
N ALA A 8 -7.03 -20.30 0.93
CA ALA A 8 -7.45 -18.90 0.89
C ALA A 8 -8.20 -18.48 2.16
N GLY A 9 -9.03 -19.36 2.73
CA GLY A 9 -9.74 -19.11 3.98
C GLY A 9 -8.79 -18.99 5.17
N ALA A 10 -7.82 -19.91 5.28
CA ALA A 10 -6.86 -19.95 6.40
C ALA A 10 -5.83 -18.81 6.39
N ASN A 11 -5.51 -18.25 5.22
CA ASN A 11 -4.49 -17.20 5.05
C ASN A 11 -5.08 -15.85 4.56
N SER A 12 -6.40 -15.66 4.64
CA SER A 12 -7.02 -14.39 4.24
C SER A 12 -6.79 -13.31 5.30
N LYS A 13 -6.18 -12.20 4.88
CA LYS A 13 -6.12 -11.01 5.71
C LYS A 13 -7.51 -10.38 5.83
N PRO A 14 -7.86 -9.83 7.00
CA PRO A 14 -9.13 -9.15 7.16
C PRO A 14 -9.19 -7.93 6.24
N ILE A 15 -10.36 -7.71 5.64
CA ILE A 15 -10.67 -6.49 4.90
C ILE A 15 -11.33 -5.54 5.90
N PRO A 16 -10.69 -4.41 6.25
CA PRO A 16 -11.24 -3.49 7.25
C PRO A 16 -12.59 -2.92 6.80
N ALA A 17 -13.48 -2.71 7.77
CA ALA A 17 -14.77 -2.06 7.54
C ALA A 17 -14.62 -0.56 7.22
N GLN A 18 -13.54 0.08 7.66
CA GLN A 18 -13.28 1.50 7.39
C GLN A 18 -12.02 1.68 6.56
N GLY A 19 -12.09 2.58 5.58
CA GLY A 19 -10.95 3.01 4.78
C GLY A 19 -10.10 4.03 5.52
N ASP A 20 -9.50 3.67 6.67
CA ASP A 20 -8.50 4.55 7.30
C ASP A 20 -7.18 4.50 6.52
N ILE A 21 -7.20 5.19 5.38
CA ILE A 21 -6.07 5.37 4.47
C ILE A 21 -5.08 6.35 5.10
N ALA A 22 -5.56 7.34 5.85
CA ALA A 22 -4.71 8.36 6.45
C ALA A 22 -3.80 7.76 7.53
N GLU A 23 -4.32 6.91 8.42
CA GLU A 23 -3.53 6.19 9.41
C GLU A 23 -2.54 5.24 8.76
N PHE A 24 -2.97 4.52 7.71
CA PHE A 24 -2.07 3.67 6.94
C PHE A 24 -0.90 4.43 6.33
N VAL A 25 -1.17 5.56 5.68
CA VAL A 25 -0.12 6.41 5.09
C VAL A 25 0.81 6.91 6.20
N ARG A 26 0.28 7.38 7.33
CA ARG A 26 1.12 7.81 8.47
C ARG A 26 2.02 6.70 9.00
N GLY A 27 1.48 5.49 9.17
CA GLY A 27 2.24 4.33 9.63
C GLY A 27 3.35 3.95 8.63
N LEU A 28 3.03 3.95 7.35
CA LEU A 28 3.98 3.67 6.28
C LEU A 28 5.09 4.72 6.21
N VAL A 29 4.75 6.01 6.29
CA VAL A 29 5.74 7.11 6.35
C VAL A 29 6.68 6.93 7.53
N THR A 30 6.14 6.67 8.73
CA THR A 30 6.92 6.47 9.96
C THR A 30 7.87 5.28 9.81
N TYR A 31 7.41 4.20 9.17
CA TYR A 31 8.25 3.03 8.90
C TYR A 31 9.39 3.37 7.92
N LEU A 32 9.08 4.06 6.81
CA LEU A 32 10.06 4.44 5.78
C LEU A 32 11.16 5.36 6.34
N ASP A 33 10.79 6.28 7.23
CA ASP A 33 11.75 7.11 7.97
C ASP A 33 12.72 6.27 8.81
N ARG A 34 12.19 5.25 9.50
CA ARG A 34 12.99 4.40 10.39
C ARG A 34 14.00 3.53 9.64
N ILE A 35 13.67 3.08 8.42
CA ILE A 35 14.53 2.19 7.64
C ILE A 35 15.52 2.94 6.72
N GLY A 36 15.60 4.27 6.82
CA GLY A 36 16.63 5.05 6.14
C GLY A 36 16.40 5.23 4.64
N VAL A 37 15.16 5.23 4.17
CA VAL A 37 14.83 5.60 2.79
C VAL A 37 15.21 7.07 2.55
N VAL A 38 16.01 7.32 1.51
CA VAL A 38 16.64 8.61 1.22
C VAL A 38 15.64 9.61 0.64
N ASP A 39 14.73 9.13 -0.19
CA ASP A 39 13.67 9.93 -0.80
C ASP A 39 12.41 9.10 -0.89
N ARG A 40 11.25 9.72 -0.64
CA ARG A 40 9.95 9.05 -0.73
C ARG A 40 8.85 10.01 -1.14
N SER A 41 7.89 9.48 -1.88
CA SER A 41 6.64 10.15 -2.21
C SER A 41 5.51 9.14 -2.13
N ILE A 42 4.41 9.55 -1.49
CA ILE A 42 3.19 8.75 -1.42
C ILE A 42 2.06 9.60 -2.00
N ALA A 43 1.38 9.06 -3.00
CA ALA A 43 0.19 9.65 -3.59
C ALA A 43 -0.98 8.69 -3.43
N THR A 44 -2.09 9.18 -2.90
CA THR A 44 -3.35 8.44 -2.79
C THR A 44 -4.31 8.91 -3.87
N GLY A 45 -4.89 7.97 -4.62
CA GLY A 45 -5.96 8.27 -5.56
C GLY A 45 -7.34 8.11 -4.94
N THR A 46 -8.35 8.45 -5.73
CA THR A 46 -9.76 8.34 -5.31
C THR A 46 -10.17 6.89 -5.16
N PRO A 47 -10.75 6.48 -4.03
CA PRO A 47 -11.29 5.13 -3.87
C PRO A 47 -12.35 4.83 -4.91
N ALA A 48 -12.28 3.64 -5.51
CA ALA A 48 -13.24 3.15 -6.47
C ALA A 48 -13.80 1.80 -6.01
N ARG A 49 -15.05 1.52 -6.39
CA ARG A 49 -15.67 0.23 -6.12
C ARG A 49 -15.10 -0.82 -7.09
N GLU A 50 -14.62 -1.92 -6.54
CA GLU A 50 -14.14 -3.09 -7.27
C GLU A 50 -14.90 -4.31 -6.74
N ASN A 51 -15.92 -4.76 -7.47
CA ASN A 51 -16.84 -5.82 -7.03
C ASN A 51 -17.55 -5.46 -5.69
N ASP A 52 -17.36 -6.28 -4.66
CA ASP A 52 -17.96 -6.15 -3.32
C ASP A 52 -17.10 -5.34 -2.33
N VAL A 53 -15.99 -4.75 -2.79
CA VAL A 53 -15.05 -3.99 -1.97
C VAL A 53 -14.75 -2.62 -2.59
N MET A 54 -14.18 -1.74 -1.78
CA MET A 54 -13.58 -0.47 -2.20
C MET A 54 -12.07 -0.66 -2.29
N ALA A 55 -11.48 -0.14 -3.35
CA ALA A 55 -10.04 -0.11 -3.57
C ALA A 55 -9.58 1.35 -3.62
N ALA A 56 -8.68 1.74 -2.72
CA ALA A 56 -7.97 3.01 -2.79
C ALA A 56 -6.61 2.79 -3.46
N PRO A 57 -6.40 3.27 -4.70
CA PRO A 57 -5.12 3.17 -5.35
C PRO A 57 -4.12 4.09 -4.66
N MET A 58 -2.89 3.62 -4.52
CA MET A 58 -1.79 4.35 -3.92
C MET A 58 -0.53 4.13 -4.73
N THR A 59 0.24 5.19 -4.93
CA THR A 59 1.58 5.12 -5.50
C THR A 59 2.59 5.47 -4.43
N LEU A 60 3.57 4.60 -4.23
CA LEU A 60 4.72 4.81 -3.37
C LEU A 60 5.98 4.81 -4.25
N THR A 61 6.62 5.97 -4.35
CA THR A 61 7.96 6.08 -4.91
C THR A 61 8.94 6.18 -3.76
N MET A 62 10.02 5.41 -3.80
CA MET A 62 11.10 5.48 -2.81
C MET A 62 12.47 5.33 -3.47
N THR A 63 13.51 5.89 -2.83
CA THR A 63 14.91 5.64 -3.16
C THR A 63 15.65 5.14 -1.93
N GLY A 64 16.33 4.00 -2.04
CA GLY A 64 17.13 3.44 -0.95
C GLY A 64 18.01 2.29 -1.44
N ASP A 65 18.75 1.66 -0.53
CA ASP A 65 19.41 0.41 -0.87
C ASP A 65 18.38 -0.74 -1.04
N PHE A 66 18.84 -1.88 -1.56
CA PHE A 66 17.98 -3.04 -1.78
C PHE A 66 17.35 -3.57 -0.48
N MET A 67 18.05 -3.49 0.65
CA MET A 67 17.52 -3.96 1.94
C MET A 67 16.34 -3.08 2.39
N ALA A 68 16.43 -1.76 2.22
CA ALA A 68 15.36 -0.83 2.54
C ALA A 68 14.12 -1.05 1.66
N VAL A 69 14.31 -1.24 0.35
CA VAL A 69 13.19 -1.55 -0.58
C VAL A 69 12.54 -2.89 -0.21
N PHE A 70 13.34 -3.93 0.05
CA PHE A 70 12.83 -5.24 0.43
C PHE A 70 12.08 -5.20 1.77
N ALA A 71 12.65 -4.57 2.78
CA ALA A 71 12.03 -4.41 4.09
C ALA A 71 10.69 -3.64 4.00
N THR A 72 10.58 -2.68 3.10
CA THR A 72 9.32 -1.99 2.84
C THR A 72 8.24 -2.93 2.29
N LEU A 73 8.59 -3.77 1.31
CA LEU A 73 7.66 -4.74 0.74
C LEU A 73 7.21 -5.74 1.81
N GLU A 74 8.15 -6.30 2.56
CA GLU A 74 7.87 -7.22 3.67
C GLU A 74 6.95 -6.55 4.71
N HIS A 75 7.20 -5.28 5.05
CA HIS A 75 6.35 -4.56 5.98
C HIS A 75 4.93 -4.40 5.46
N VAL A 76 4.74 -3.94 4.21
CA VAL A 76 3.43 -3.81 3.58
C VAL A 76 2.70 -5.16 3.55
N GLU A 77 3.41 -6.24 3.23
CA GLU A 77 2.89 -7.61 3.23
C GLU A 77 2.65 -8.18 4.65
N SER A 78 3.24 -7.61 5.70
CA SER A 78 3.00 -8.03 7.08
C SER A 78 1.78 -7.37 7.72
N LEU A 79 1.27 -6.27 7.14
CA LEU A 79 0.20 -5.50 7.77
C LEU A 79 -1.09 -6.33 7.93
N PRO A 80 -1.83 -6.19 9.04
CA PRO A 80 -3.06 -6.92 9.33
C PRO A 80 -4.26 -6.36 8.57
N ARG A 81 -4.06 -6.01 7.29
CA ARG A 81 -5.07 -5.51 6.37
C ARG A 81 -4.75 -5.96 4.96
N LEU A 82 -5.78 -6.09 4.14
CA LEU A 82 -5.59 -6.46 2.75
C LEU A 82 -5.05 -5.27 1.93
N VAL A 83 -3.78 -5.39 1.52
CA VAL A 83 -3.12 -4.50 0.58
C VAL A 83 -2.65 -5.35 -0.59
N ARG A 84 -2.90 -4.90 -1.82
CA ARG A 84 -2.48 -5.57 -3.04
C ARG A 84 -1.39 -4.75 -3.70
N VAL A 85 -0.22 -5.35 -3.96
CA VAL A 85 0.78 -4.73 -4.84
C VAL A 85 0.40 -5.05 -6.29
N SER A 86 -0.08 -4.06 -7.04
CA SER A 86 -0.54 -4.24 -8.41
C SER A 86 0.58 -4.06 -9.43
N ARG A 87 1.59 -3.25 -9.10
CA ARG A 87 2.77 -3.04 -9.96
C ARG A 87 4.00 -2.70 -9.12
N MET A 88 5.14 -3.19 -9.56
CA MET A 88 6.44 -2.79 -9.05
C MET A 88 7.38 -2.51 -10.22
N LYS A 89 8.08 -1.38 -10.17
CA LYS A 89 9.19 -1.05 -11.06
C LYS A 89 10.41 -0.71 -10.21
N LEU A 90 11.54 -1.34 -10.51
CA LEU A 90 12.82 -1.08 -9.86
C LEU A 90 13.80 -0.53 -10.90
N GLU A 91 14.56 0.48 -10.53
CA GLU A 91 15.59 1.09 -11.37
C GLU A 91 16.85 1.33 -10.55
N LEU A 92 17.98 0.78 -11.00
CA LEU A 92 19.28 1.03 -10.39
C LEU A 92 19.79 2.41 -10.83
N ARG A 93 20.02 3.28 -9.86
CA ARG A 93 20.60 4.60 -10.06
C ARG A 93 22.13 4.51 -10.15
N LYS A 94 22.73 5.54 -10.73
CA LYS A 94 24.20 5.64 -10.89
C LYS A 94 24.97 5.72 -9.57
N ASP A 95 24.30 6.11 -8.50
CA ASP A 95 24.83 6.19 -7.12
C ASP A 95 24.77 4.84 -6.38
N GLY A 96 24.29 3.77 -7.04
CA GLY A 96 24.17 2.43 -6.45
C GLY A 96 22.89 2.20 -5.65
N LEU A 97 22.02 3.20 -5.55
CA LEU A 97 20.71 3.07 -4.89
C LEU A 97 19.64 2.56 -5.88
N LEU A 98 18.61 1.93 -5.34
CA LEU A 98 17.42 1.55 -6.09
C LEU A 98 16.35 2.63 -5.94
N LYS A 99 15.80 3.07 -7.07
CA LYS A 99 14.51 3.72 -7.12
C LYS A 99 13.42 2.67 -7.32
N ALA A 100 12.45 2.62 -6.42
CA ALA A 100 11.30 1.73 -6.51
C ALA A 100 10.01 2.55 -6.68
N ASP A 101 9.24 2.24 -7.71
CA ASP A 101 7.89 2.75 -7.93
C ASP A 101 6.90 1.59 -7.71
N LEU A 102 6.11 1.68 -6.64
CA LEU A 102 5.13 0.69 -6.22
C LEU A 102 3.72 1.25 -6.41
N SER A 103 2.87 0.46 -7.06
CA SER A 103 1.42 0.68 -7.09
C SER A 103 0.75 -0.30 -6.15
N LEU A 104 -0.02 0.23 -5.21
CA LEU A 104 -0.68 -0.50 -4.14
C LEU A 104 -2.18 -0.21 -4.20
N ASP A 105 -3.01 -1.21 -3.96
CA ASP A 105 -4.44 -1.02 -3.70
C ASP A 105 -4.72 -1.37 -2.25
N VAL A 106 -5.27 -0.41 -1.52
CA VAL A 106 -5.70 -0.60 -0.15
C VAL A 106 -7.19 -0.94 -0.17
N LEU A 107 -7.54 -2.15 0.28
CA LEU A 107 -8.89 -2.69 0.18
C LEU A 107 -9.66 -2.52 1.50
N PHE A 108 -10.93 -2.13 1.41
CA PHE A 108 -11.85 -1.96 2.55
C PHE A 108 -13.32 -2.12 2.11
N THR A 109 -14.25 -2.34 3.04
CA THR A 109 -15.67 -2.57 2.72
C THR A 109 -16.61 -1.38 2.98
N GLY A 110 -16.20 -0.38 3.76
CA GLY A 110 -17.05 0.77 4.10
C GLY A 110 -16.99 1.93 3.12
N ALA A 111 -18.13 2.60 2.92
CA ALA A 111 -18.26 3.80 2.08
C ALA A 111 -17.54 5.04 2.67
N ASP A 112 -17.24 5.04 3.97
CA ASP A 112 -16.65 6.19 4.69
C ASP A 112 -15.21 6.53 4.29
N GLY A 113 -14.51 5.63 3.59
CA GLY A 113 -13.17 5.89 3.06
C GLY A 113 -13.12 6.98 1.97
N LEU A 114 -14.27 7.39 1.41
CA LEU A 114 -14.36 8.48 0.43
C LEU A 114 -14.38 9.89 1.06
N ALA A 115 -14.81 10.04 2.32
CA ALA A 115 -15.09 11.36 2.89
C ALA A 115 -13.82 12.19 3.18
N ALA A 116 -12.66 11.56 3.33
CA ALA A 116 -11.43 12.26 3.72
C ALA A 116 -10.55 12.75 2.54
N ALA A 117 -10.88 12.40 1.29
CA ALA A 117 -10.03 12.71 0.12
C ALA A 117 -10.62 13.80 -0.81
N GLY A 118 -11.84 14.27 -0.55
CA GLY A 118 -12.63 15.07 -1.51
C GLY A 118 -12.94 16.53 -1.14
N GLU A 119 -12.71 16.99 0.08
CA GLU A 119 -13.00 18.39 0.47
C GLU A 119 -11.74 19.26 0.53
N GLY A 120 -11.16 19.47 -0.65
CA GLY A 120 -10.24 20.57 -0.93
C GLY A 120 -10.85 21.47 -2.01
N ARG A 121 -11.77 22.35 -1.62
CA ARG A 121 -12.34 23.43 -2.45
C ARG A 121 -11.24 24.43 -2.88
N PRO A 122 -11.43 25.14 -3.99
CA PRO A 122 -12.19 26.40 -3.96
C PRO A 122 -13.60 26.30 -4.57
#